data_AF-A0A0C9RA15-F1
#
_entry.id   AF-A0A0C9RA15-F1
#
_cell.length_a   1.000
_cell.length_b   1.000
_cell.length_c   1.000
_cell.angle_alpha   90.00
_cell.angle_beta   90.00
_cell.angle_gamma   90.00
#
_symmetry.space_group_name_H-M   'P 1'
#
loop_
_entity.id
_entity.type
_entity.pdbx_description
1 polymer ?
#
loop_
_entity_poly.entity_id
_entity_poly.type
_entity_poly.pdbx_seq_one_letter_code
_entity_poly.pdbx_strand_id
1 'polypeptide(L)'
;KEASRYFTEGWVEFERKKIAKYVAATLNNTQISTRKKSKFYDIIWNIKYLPRFKWVHLSERLAYEKAVHKQRLTTEIAQAKREVNFFSYNVDRSKKLKIKEKKGETTNFVMPEVKQRETDMEIRKRKNENSSEDRTQFLKSLFS
;
A
#
# COMPACT_ATOMS: atom_id res chain seq x y z
N LYS A 1 18.10 35.99 12.59
CA LYS A 1 17.93 35.15 13.81
C LYS A 1 16.83 34.15 13.50
N GLU A 2 17.18 32.90 13.20
CA GLU A 2 16.18 31.85 13.01
C GLU A 2 15.36 31.72 14.29
N ALA A 3 14.03 31.73 14.14
CA ALA A 3 13.13 31.48 15.24
C ALA A 3 13.39 30.04 15.71
N SER A 4 14.00 29.89 16.88
CA SER A 4 14.08 28.61 17.58
C SER A 4 12.67 28.05 17.65
N ARG A 5 12.40 26.99 16.90
CA ARG A 5 11.09 26.34 16.90
C ARG A 5 10.91 25.75 18.28
N TYR A 6 10.04 26.36 19.07
CA TYR A 6 9.64 25.82 20.36
C TYR A 6 8.75 24.60 20.10
N PHE A 7 9.32 23.42 20.20
CA PHE A 7 8.56 22.19 20.21
C PHE A 7 7.94 21.99 21.60
N THR A 8 6.64 21.74 21.65
CA THR A 8 5.92 21.48 22.91
C THR A 8 6.10 20.05 23.39
N GLU A 9 6.32 19.11 22.46
CA GLU A 9 6.38 17.69 22.72
C GLU A 9 7.47 17.03 21.86
N GLY A 10 7.95 15.86 22.31
CA GLY A 10 8.99 15.10 21.62
C GLY A 10 8.97 13.62 21.99
N TRP A 11 9.63 12.82 21.16
CA TRP A 11 9.72 11.36 21.33
C TRP A 11 11.17 10.96 21.64
N VAL A 12 11.35 10.05 22.60
CA VAL A 12 12.65 9.47 22.96
C VAL A 12 12.54 7.95 22.89
N GLU A 13 13.39 7.33 22.08
CA GLU A 13 13.48 5.88 21.95
C GLU A 13 14.65 5.35 22.79
N PHE A 14 14.41 4.24 23.50
CA PHE A 14 15.42 3.56 24.29
C PHE A 14 15.61 2.15 23.77
N GLU A 15 16.86 1.71 23.69
CA GLU A 15 17.22 0.34 23.27
C GLU A 15 16.66 -0.72 24.24
N ARG A 16 16.73 -0.46 25.56
CA ARG A 16 16.30 -1.40 26.60
C ARG A 16 15.03 -0.93 27.31
N LYS A 17 13.99 -1.78 27.30
CA LYS A 17 12.71 -1.50 28.00
C LYS A 17 12.84 -1.23 29.50
N LYS A 18 13.84 -1.82 30.17
CA LYS A 18 14.09 -1.62 31.61
C LYS A 18 14.51 -0.16 31.88
N ILE A 19 15.38 0.39 31.04
CA ILE A 19 15.86 1.78 31.14
C ILE A 19 14.69 2.73 30.87
N ALA A 20 13.92 2.49 29.81
CA ALA A 20 12.76 3.33 29.48
C ALA A 20 11.76 3.44 30.64
N LYS A 21 11.44 2.31 31.28
CA LYS A 21 10.55 2.27 32.46
C LYS A 21 11.14 3.02 33.65
N TYR A 22 12.43 2.81 33.93
CA TYR A 22 13.12 3.48 35.03
C TYR A 22 13.15 5.00 34.83
N VAL A 23 13.50 5.45 33.62
CA VAL A 23 13.55 6.88 33.28
C VAL A 23 12.16 7.50 33.38
N ALA A 24 11.13 6.86 32.83
CA ALA A 24 9.76 7.37 32.94
C ALA A 24 9.29 7.46 34.40
N ALA A 25 9.57 6.45 35.23
CA ALA A 25 9.19 6.48 36.65
C ALA A 25 9.98 7.52 37.47
N THR A 26 11.25 7.73 37.15
CA THR A 26 12.15 8.60 37.92
C THR A 26 12.01 10.07 37.52
N LEU A 27 11.92 10.35 36.22
CA LEU A 27 11.87 11.72 35.71
C LEU A 27 10.46 12.29 35.69
N ASN A 28 9.42 11.48 35.52
CA ASN A 28 8.07 12.02 35.47
C ASN A 28 7.70 12.77 36.76
N ASN A 29 7.11 13.95 36.61
CA ASN A 29 6.78 14.88 37.69
C ASN A 29 7.98 15.45 38.47
N THR A 30 9.19 15.37 37.91
CA THR A 30 10.38 16.03 38.49
C THR A 30 10.74 17.31 37.75
N GLN A 31 11.37 18.26 38.44
CA GLN A 31 11.84 19.50 37.83
C GLN A 31 12.97 19.22 36.82
N ILE A 32 12.94 19.92 35.68
CA ILE A 32 13.93 19.72 34.62
C ILE A 32 15.33 20.15 35.07
N SER A 33 15.43 21.22 35.84
CA SER A 33 16.71 21.78 36.29
C SER A 33 16.68 22.12 37.77
N THR A 34 17.72 21.70 38.49
CA THR A 34 17.94 22.05 39.90
C THR A 34 18.56 23.45 40.08
N ARG A 35 19.07 24.07 39.02
CA ARG A 35 19.71 25.40 39.07
C ARG A 35 18.68 26.51 38.96
N LYS A 36 18.59 27.37 39.99
CA LYS A 36 17.68 28.53 40.05
C LYS A 36 17.81 29.53 38.89
N LYS A 37 19.00 29.63 38.28
CA LYS A 37 19.25 30.52 37.12
C LYS A 37 18.90 29.90 35.77
N SER A 38 18.46 28.63 35.74
CA SER A 38 18.13 27.95 34.50
C SER A 38 16.76 28.37 34.00
N LYS A 39 16.62 28.51 32.67
CA LYS A 39 15.34 28.77 32.01
C LYS A 39 14.27 27.69 32.31
N PHE A 40 14.73 26.48 32.66
CA PHE A 40 13.87 25.32 32.89
C PHE A 40 13.66 25.00 34.37
N TYR A 41 13.95 25.94 35.28
CA TYR A 41 13.85 25.71 36.72
C TYR A 41 12.40 25.40 37.17
N ASP A 42 11.43 26.18 36.69
CA ASP A 42 10.01 26.01 37.04
C ASP A 42 9.27 25.00 36.15
N ILE A 43 9.95 24.36 35.19
CA ILE A 43 9.34 23.40 34.28
C ILE A 43 9.49 21.98 34.84
N ILE A 44 8.42 21.21 34.73
CA ILE A 44 8.32 19.83 35.20
C ILE A 44 8.31 18.88 34.00
N TRP A 45 9.02 17.75 34.11
CA TRP A 45 8.94 16.66 33.14
C TRP A 45 7.56 15.99 33.18
N ASN A 46 6.92 15.90 32.00
CA ASN A 46 5.74 15.07 31.77
C ASN A 46 6.12 13.98 30.75
N ILE A 47 6.40 12.77 31.23
CA ILE A 47 6.91 11.67 30.40
C ILE A 47 6.11 10.40 30.67
N LYS A 48 5.67 9.74 29.60
CA LYS A 48 4.95 8.47 29.67
C LYS A 48 5.69 7.38 28.90
N TYR A 49 5.89 6.24 29.54
CA TYR A 49 6.38 5.05 28.85
C TYR A 49 5.26 4.41 28.01
N LEU A 50 5.52 4.20 26.72
CA LEU A 50 4.61 3.48 25.83
C LEU A 50 5.13 2.05 25.57
N PRO A 51 4.44 1.01 26.06
CA PRO A 51 4.84 -0.37 25.79
C PRO A 51 4.60 -0.73 24.33
N ARG A 52 5.49 -1.55 23.76
CA ARG A 52 5.40 -2.07 22.38
C ARG A 52 5.34 -0.99 21.28
N PHE A 53 5.75 0.23 21.61
CA PHE A 53 5.81 1.34 20.68
C PHE A 53 7.24 1.51 20.15
N LYS A 54 7.40 1.73 18.84
CA LYS A 54 8.69 1.92 18.15
C LYS A 54 8.63 3.18 17.31
N TRP A 55 9.78 3.75 16.96
CA TRP A 55 9.85 4.95 16.12
C TRP A 55 9.08 4.81 14.80
N VAL A 56 9.09 3.61 14.20
CA VAL A 56 8.37 3.30 12.96
C VAL A 56 6.87 3.59 13.09
N HIS A 57 6.26 3.36 14.25
CA HIS A 57 4.84 3.59 14.45
C HIS A 57 4.45 5.08 14.39
N LEU A 58 5.40 6.00 14.59
CA LEU A 58 5.14 7.45 14.46
C LEU A 58 4.90 7.87 13.01
N SER A 59 5.66 7.27 12.09
CA SER A 59 5.54 7.56 10.66
C SER A 59 4.68 6.53 9.92
N GLU A 60 4.30 5.43 10.57
CA GLU A 60 3.58 4.30 9.97
C GLU A 60 2.32 4.74 9.25
N ARG A 61 1.45 5.52 9.90
CA ARG A 61 0.22 6.01 9.27
C ARG A 61 0.50 6.81 8.01
N LEU A 62 1.43 7.76 8.07
CA LEU A 62 1.80 8.61 6.94
C LEU A 62 2.46 7.82 5.81
N ALA A 63 3.33 6.86 6.16
CA ALA A 63 4.00 5.99 5.22
C ALA A 63 3.00 5.07 4.51
N TYR A 64 2.05 4.51 5.26
CA TYR A 64 0.96 3.68 4.75
C TYR A 64 0.07 4.46 3.78
N GLU A 65 -0.41 5.65 4.18
CA GLU A 65 -1.25 6.50 3.33
C GLU A 65 -0.54 6.85 2.02
N LYS A 66 0.76 7.22 2.09
CA LYS A 66 1.58 7.49 0.89
C LYS A 66 1.78 6.25 0.01
N ALA A 67 2.03 5.09 0.60
CA ALA A 67 2.23 3.84 -0.13
C ALA A 67 0.94 3.40 -0.87
N VAL A 68 -0.20 3.46 -0.18
CA VAL A 68 -1.52 3.17 -0.78
C VAL A 68 -1.82 4.11 -1.93
N HIS A 69 -1.58 5.42 -1.75
CA HIS A 69 -1.80 6.39 -2.81
C HIS A 69 -0.91 6.13 -4.03
N LYS A 70 0.39 5.87 -3.82
CA LYS A 70 1.33 5.53 -4.90
C LYS A 70 0.92 4.27 -5.67
N GLN A 71 0.42 3.25 -4.95
CA GLN A 71 -0.04 2.01 -5.57
C GLN A 71 -1.29 2.22 -6.44
N ARG A 72 -2.25 3.01 -5.96
CA ARG A 72 -3.45 3.39 -6.73
C ARG A 72 -3.06 4.10 -8.02
N LEU A 73 -2.24 5.15 -7.92
CA LEU A 73 -1.78 5.91 -9.07
C LEU A 73 -1.02 5.03 -10.08
N THR A 74 -0.15 4.14 -9.61
CA THR A 74 0.58 3.21 -10.48
C THR A 74 -0.36 2.27 -11.22
N THR A 75 -1.43 1.83 -10.56
CA THR A 75 -2.44 0.94 -11.15
C THR A 75 -3.26 1.67 -12.21
N GLU A 76 -3.68 2.91 -11.94
CA GLU A 76 -4.38 3.77 -12.89
C GLU A 76 -3.53 4.05 -14.13
N ILE A 77 -2.25 4.41 -13.94
CA ILE A 77 -1.30 4.61 -15.05
C ILE A 77 -1.13 3.33 -15.87
N ALA A 78 -1.00 2.17 -15.20
CA ALA A 78 -0.85 0.91 -15.89
C ALA A 78 -2.10 0.53 -16.70
N GLN A 79 -3.29 0.85 -16.20
CA GLN A 79 -4.54 0.66 -16.94
C GLN A 79 -4.59 1.57 -18.18
N ALA A 80 -4.35 2.87 -18.02
CA ALA A 80 -4.36 3.82 -19.13
C ALA A 80 -3.32 3.44 -20.21
N LYS A 81 -2.11 3.03 -19.81
CA LYS A 81 -1.08 2.53 -20.74
C LYS A 81 -1.54 1.29 -21.51
N ARG A 82 -2.24 0.37 -20.84
CA ARG A 82 -2.76 -0.84 -21.49
C ARG A 82 -3.80 -0.48 -22.55
N GLU A 83 -4.72 0.43 -22.25
CA GLU A 83 -5.76 0.90 -23.17
C GLU A 83 -5.14 1.64 -24.37
N VAL A 84 -4.19 2.54 -24.14
CA VAL A 84 -3.47 3.27 -25.20
C VAL A 84 -2.69 2.33 -26.11
N ASN A 85 -1.93 1.39 -25.53
CA ASN A 85 -1.15 0.43 -26.32
C ASN A 85 -2.06 -0.47 -27.17
N PHE A 86 -3.20 -0.90 -26.62
CA PHE A 86 -4.19 -1.68 -27.36
C PHE A 86 -4.77 -0.88 -28.54
N PHE A 87 -5.12 0.39 -28.31
CA PHE A 87 -5.62 1.27 -29.37
C PHE A 87 -4.58 1.50 -30.48
N SER A 88 -3.35 1.86 -30.10
CA SER A 88 -2.25 2.08 -31.07
C SER A 88 -2.01 0.84 -31.93
N TYR A 89 -1.97 -0.35 -31.30
CA TYR A 89 -1.81 -1.62 -32.00
C TYR A 89 -2.92 -1.87 -33.03
N ASN A 90 -4.18 -1.61 -32.66
CA ASN A 90 -5.32 -1.79 -33.56
C ASN A 90 -5.32 -0.78 -34.71
N VAL A 91 -4.92 0.48 -34.45
CA VAL A 91 -4.79 1.52 -35.49
C VAL A 91 -3.71 1.15 -36.51
N ASP A 92 -2.52 0.75 -36.04
CA ASP A 92 -1.42 0.35 -36.93
C ASP A 92 -1.76 -0.90 -37.73
N ARG A 93 -2.45 -1.86 -37.10
CA ARG A 93 -2.98 -3.04 -37.78
C ARG A 93 -4.02 -2.68 -38.83
N SER A 94 -4.97 -1.79 -38.54
CA SER A 94 -5.98 -1.32 -39.50
C SER A 94 -5.34 -0.61 -40.70
N LYS A 95 -4.34 0.25 -40.47
CA LYS A 95 -3.57 0.89 -41.56
C LYS A 95 -2.88 -0.14 -42.46
N LYS A 96 -2.24 -1.17 -41.87
CA LYS A 96 -1.60 -2.26 -42.62
C LYS A 96 -2.61 -3.06 -43.45
N LEU A 97 -3.79 -3.36 -42.91
CA LEU A 97 -4.86 -4.05 -43.63
C LEU A 97 -5.35 -3.20 -44.83
N LYS A 98 -5.63 -1.91 -44.62
CA LYS A 98 -6.03 -0.99 -45.71
C LYS A 98 -5.00 -0.91 -46.85
N ILE A 99 -3.70 -0.93 -46.53
CA ILE A 99 -2.63 -0.93 -47.55
C ILE A 99 -2.62 -2.25 -48.33
N LYS A 100 -2.85 -3.39 -47.67
CA LYS A 100 -2.90 -4.72 -48.32
C LYS A 100 -4.13 -4.89 -49.20
N GLU A 101 -5.29 -4.42 -48.74
CA GLU A 101 -6.52 -4.38 -49.56
C GLU A 101 -6.30 -3.58 -50.85
N LYS A 102 -5.66 -2.40 -50.77
CA LYS A 102 -5.31 -1.60 -51.95
C LYS A 102 -4.32 -2.29 -52.90
N LYS A 103 -3.55 -3.26 -52.43
CA LYS A 103 -2.60 -4.05 -53.24
C LYS A 103 -3.23 -5.31 -53.86
N GLY A 104 -4.52 -5.59 -53.61
CA GLY A 104 -5.24 -6.72 -54.19
C GLY A 104 -4.95 -8.08 -53.54
N GLU A 105 -4.28 -8.12 -52.37
CA GLU A 105 -4.08 -9.35 -51.60
C GLU A 105 -5.36 -9.70 -50.82
N THR A 106 -6.02 -10.81 -51.15
CA THR A 106 -7.18 -11.33 -50.39
C THR A 106 -6.71 -11.94 -49.08
N THR A 107 -6.89 -11.21 -47.98
CA THR A 107 -6.53 -11.73 -46.65
C THR A 107 -7.69 -12.56 -46.09
N ASN A 108 -7.46 -13.85 -45.83
CA ASN A 108 -8.32 -14.67 -44.96
C ASN A 108 -8.24 -14.12 -43.53
N PHE A 109 -9.09 -13.15 -43.23
CA PHE A 109 -9.10 -12.44 -41.97
C PHE A 109 -10.01 -13.13 -40.97
N VAL A 110 -9.43 -13.61 -39.87
CA VAL A 110 -10.17 -14.01 -38.66
C VAL A 110 -9.86 -12.96 -37.61
N MET A 111 -10.89 -12.33 -37.07
CA MET A 111 -10.73 -11.42 -35.94
C MET A 111 -10.08 -12.18 -34.78
N PRO A 112 -8.90 -11.77 -34.28
CA PRO A 112 -8.35 -12.39 -33.10
C PRO A 112 -9.28 -12.09 -31.94
N GLU A 113 -9.89 -13.14 -31.41
CA GLU A 113 -10.78 -13.09 -30.27
C GLU A 113 -10.00 -12.56 -29.07
N VAL A 114 -10.21 -11.29 -28.73
CA VAL A 114 -9.61 -10.67 -27.56
C VAL A 114 -10.31 -11.28 -26.37
N LYS A 115 -9.69 -12.29 -25.74
CA LYS A 115 -10.19 -12.88 -24.50
C LYS A 115 -10.23 -11.79 -23.43
N GLN A 116 -11.42 -11.25 -23.21
CA GLN A 116 -11.69 -10.32 -22.13
C GLN A 116 -11.38 -11.02 -20.81
N ARG A 117 -10.63 -10.34 -19.93
CA ARG A 117 -10.44 -10.87 -18.58
C ARG A 117 -11.80 -10.93 -17.89
N GLU A 118 -12.10 -12.09 -17.30
CA GLU A 118 -13.28 -12.28 -16.45
C GLU A 118 -13.35 -11.14 -15.42
N THR A 119 -14.55 -10.63 -15.19
CA THR A 119 -14.82 -9.66 -14.12
C THR A 119 -14.68 -10.31 -12.75
N ASP A 120 -14.43 -9.52 -11.70
CA ASP A 120 -14.34 -10.03 -10.32
C ASP A 120 -15.58 -10.83 -9.89
N MET A 121 -16.76 -10.50 -10.44
CA MET A 121 -18.00 -11.25 -10.22
C MET A 121 -17.97 -12.64 -10.87
N GLU A 122 -17.50 -12.74 -12.12
CA GLU A 122 -17.34 -14.02 -12.82
C GLU A 122 -16.26 -14.90 -12.19
N ILE A 123 -15.14 -14.31 -11.77
CA ILE A 123 -14.07 -15.03 -11.06
C ILE A 123 -14.61 -15.64 -9.75
N ARG A 124 -15.41 -14.88 -8.98
CA ARG A 124 -16.03 -15.38 -7.75
C ARG A 124 -17.05 -16.48 -8.01
N LYS A 125 -17.87 -16.34 -9.06
CA LYS A 125 -18.87 -17.34 -9.45
C LYS A 125 -18.19 -18.66 -9.86
N ARG A 126 -17.19 -18.61 -10.73
CA ARG A 126 -16.40 -19.77 -11.15
C ARG A 126 -15.72 -20.47 -9.97
N LYS A 127 -15.17 -19.70 -9.03
CA LYS A 127 -14.50 -20.26 -7.85
C LYS A 127 -15.48 -20.97 -6.90
N ASN A 128 -16.71 -20.47 -6.79
CA ASN A 128 -17.79 -21.14 -6.04
C ASN A 128 -18.28 -22.42 -6.74
N GLU A 129 -18.40 -22.40 -8.07
CA GLU A 129 -18.81 -23.56 -8.87
C GLU A 129 -17.77 -24.70 -8.80
N ASN A 130 -16.48 -24.39 -8.97
CA ASN A 130 -15.44 -25.41 -8.84
C ASN A 130 -15.36 -26.00 -7.42
N SER A 131 -15.68 -25.21 -6.38
CA SER A 131 -15.66 -25.68 -4.99
C SER A 131 -16.80 -26.64 -4.66
N SER A 132 -17.92 -26.61 -5.38
CA SER A 132 -19.02 -27.57 -5.19
C SER A 132 -18.72 -28.88 -5.93
N GLU A 133 -18.18 -28.81 -7.15
CA GLU A 133 -17.81 -29.99 -7.95
C GLU A 133 -16.72 -30.83 -7.27
N ASP A 134 -15.65 -30.21 -6.78
CA ASP A 134 -14.56 -30.91 -6.07
C ASP A 134 -15.05 -31.64 -4.80
N ARG A 135 -16.00 -31.05 -4.06
CA ARG A 135 -16.59 -31.69 -2.88
C ARG A 135 -17.40 -32.92 -3.24
N THR A 136 -18.16 -32.89 -4.33
CA THR A 136 -18.96 -34.05 -4.75
C THR A 136 -18.09 -35.21 -5.23
N GLN A 137 -16.97 -34.92 -5.91
CA GLN A 137 -16.03 -35.95 -6.33
C GLN A 137 -15.27 -36.56 -5.15
N PHE A 138 -14.82 -35.73 -4.20
CA PHE A 138 -14.18 -36.18 -2.96
C PHE A 138 -15.12 -37.04 -2.08
N LEU A 139 -16.40 -36.67 -1.97
CA LEU A 139 -17.37 -37.46 -1.22
C LEU A 139 -17.65 -38.81 -1.92
N LYS A 140 -17.72 -38.84 -3.25
CA LYS A 140 -17.87 -40.11 -4.00
C LYS A 140 -16.65 -41.03 -3.82
N SER A 141 -15.44 -40.50 -3.73
CA SER A 141 -14.24 -41.31 -3.48
C SER A 141 -14.11 -41.80 -2.03
N LEU A 142 -14.85 -41.21 -1.08
CA LEU A 142 -14.89 -41.64 0.32
C LEU A 142 -15.81 -42.84 0.57
N PHE A 143 -16.78 -43.08 -0.30
CA PHE A 143 -17.79 -44.14 -0.16
C PHE A 143 -17.74 -45.18 -1.29
N SER A 144 -16.64 -45.21 -2.05
CA SER A 144 -16.34 -46.23 -3.07
C SER A 144 -15.35 -47.26 -2.56
#